data_AF-A0A5M8AMY1-F1
#
_entry.id   AF-A0A5M8AMY1-F1
#
_cell.length_a   1.000
_cell.length_b   1.000
_cell.length_c   1.000
_cell.angle_alpha   90.00
_cell.angle_beta   90.00
_cell.angle_gamma   90.00
#
_symmetry.space_group_name_H-M   'P 1'
#
loop_
_entity.id
_entity.type
_entity.pdbx_description
1 polymer ?
#
loop_
_entity_poly.entity_id
_entity_poly.type
_entity_poly.pdbx_seq_one_letter_code
_entity_poly.pdbx_strand_id
1 'polypeptide(L)' 'MRDALDRHRAGALPAEALVRAWREQAPALTLPPVFGQAMEELLRRLEMSAVFAQDSCSFSSTAVTDQLERWLAKAATA' A
#
# COMPACT_ATOMS: atom_id res chain seq x y z
N MET A 1 -10.00 0.44 -1.07
CA MET A 1 -8.59 0.09 -0.79
C MET A 1 -8.23 -1.28 -1.37
N ARG A 2 -8.99 -2.34 -1.08
CA ARG A 2 -8.76 -3.70 -1.65
C ARG A 2 -8.70 -3.70 -3.19
N ASP A 3 -9.71 -3.14 -3.86
CA ASP A 3 -9.72 -3.04 -5.33
C ASP A 3 -8.50 -2.30 -5.90
N ALA A 4 -8.07 -1.21 -5.27
CA ALA A 4 -6.88 -0.48 -5.70
C ALA A 4 -5.60 -1.34 -5.57
N LEU A 5 -5.47 -2.10 -4.47
CA LEU A 5 -4.36 -3.03 -4.27
C LEU A 5 -4.35 -4.12 -5.35
N ASP A 6 -5.50 -4.72 -5.64
CA ASP A 6 -5.61 -5.78 -6.63
C ASP A 6 -5.26 -5.27 -8.03
N ARG A 7 -5.73 -4.07 -8.40
CA ARG A 7 -5.35 -3.41 -9.67
C ARG A 7 -3.86 -3.11 -9.75
N HIS A 8 -3.24 -2.70 -8.65
CA HIS A 8 -1.79 -2.47 -8.60
C HIS A 8 -1.00 -3.78 -8.78
N ARG A 9 -1.42 -4.86 -8.11
CA ARG A 9 -0.81 -6.19 -8.28
C ARG A 9 -0.97 -6.74 -9.70
N ALA A 10 -2.08 -6.44 -10.36
CA ALA A 10 -2.32 -6.76 -11.77
C ALA A 10 -1.53 -5.86 -12.75
N GLY A 11 -0.77 -4.87 -12.26
CA GLY A 11 -0.06 -3.90 -13.10
C GLY A 11 -0.96 -2.85 -13.77
N ALA A 12 -2.24 -2.81 -13.42
CA ALA A 12 -3.24 -1.90 -13.98
C ALA A 12 -3.32 -0.55 -13.23
N LEU A 13 -2.61 -0.40 -12.11
CA LEU A 13 -2.56 0.83 -11.31
C LEU A 13 -1.11 1.12 -10.89
N PRO A 14 -0.56 2.32 -11.14
CA PRO A 14 0.78 2.66 -10.67
C PRO A 14 0.81 2.85 -9.14
N ALA A 15 1.98 2.68 -8.54
CA ALA A 15 2.18 2.80 -7.09
C ALA A 15 1.72 4.17 -6.54
N GLU A 16 2.01 5.25 -7.26
CA GLU A 16 1.53 6.61 -6.98
C GLU A 16 0.01 6.66 -6.78
N ALA A 17 -0.73 6.14 -7.76
CA ALA A 17 -2.19 6.18 -7.74
C ALA A 17 -2.74 5.30 -6.62
N LEU A 18 -2.08 4.17 -6.33
CA LEU A 18 -2.41 3.32 -5.20
C LEU A 18 -2.26 4.06 -3.86
N VAL A 19 -1.13 4.75 -3.67
CA VAL A 19 -0.82 5.49 -2.44
C VAL A 19 -1.81 6.62 -2.22
N ARG A 20 -2.11 7.39 -3.27
CA ARG A 20 -3.11 8.45 -3.22
C ARG A 20 -4.48 7.90 -2.82
N ALA A 21 -4.94 6.83 -3.48
CA ALA A 21 -6.21 6.20 -3.17
C ALA A 21 -6.26 5.69 -1.72
N TRP A 22 -5.15 5.21 -1.18
CA TRP A 22 -5.05 4.78 0.22
C TRP A 22 -5.18 5.94 1.20
N ARG A 23 -4.42 7.03 1.00
CA ARG A 23 -4.46 8.23 1.86
C ARG A 23 -5.84 8.90 1.84
N GLU A 24 -6.53 8.89 0.71
CA GLU A 24 -7.89 9.43 0.60
C GLU A 24 -8.94 8.59 1.35
N GLN A 25 -8.77 7.26 1.37
CA GLN A 25 -9.71 6.34 2.02
C GLN A 25 -9.41 6.10 3.50
N ALA A 26 -8.18 6.31 3.95
CA ALA A 26 -7.77 6.01 5.32
C ALA A 26 -8.54 6.80 6.40
N PRO A 27 -8.87 8.10 6.22
CA PRO A 27 -9.67 8.85 7.18
C PRO A 27 -11.10 8.32 7.36
N ALA A 28 -11.63 7.56 6.40
CA ALA A 28 -12.94 6.94 6.52
C ALA A 28 -12.94 5.71 7.46
N LEU A 29 -11.76 5.17 7.80
CA LEU A 29 -11.61 4.05 8.71
C LEU A 29 -11.40 4.58 10.14
N THR A 30 -12.23 4.14 11.08
CA THR A 30 -12.05 4.46 12.51
C THR A 30 -11.05 3.49 13.12
N LEU A 31 -9.75 3.73 12.91
CA LEU A 31 -8.67 2.86 13.38
C LEU A 31 -7.84 3.52 14.50
N PRO A 32 -7.22 2.73 15.39
CA PRO A 32 -6.25 3.24 16.35
C PRO A 32 -5.07 3.95 15.66
N PRO A 33 -4.47 5.00 16.26
CA PRO A 33 -3.39 5.80 15.64
C PRO A 33 -2.18 4.99 15.14
N VAL A 34 -1.90 3.84 15.77
CA VAL A 34 -0.81 2.93 15.37
C VAL A 34 -1.02 2.36 13.96
N PHE A 35 -2.27 2.19 13.51
CA PHE A 35 -2.55 1.73 12.15
C PHE A 35 -2.18 2.79 11.12
N GLY A 36 -2.41 4.07 11.41
CA GLY A 36 -2.02 5.18 10.55
C GLY A 36 -0.50 5.25 10.37
N GLN A 37 0.27 5.09 11.46
CA GLN A 37 1.73 5.06 11.39
C GLN A 37 2.25 3.86 10.57
N ALA A 38 1.70 2.67 10.80
CA ALA A 38 2.07 1.47 10.05
C ALA A 38 1.72 1.61 8.56
N MET A 39 0.57 2.20 8.24
CA MET A 39 0.13 2.45 6.87
C MET A 39 1.09 3.40 6.15
N GLU A 40 1.41 4.56 6.73
CA GLU A 40 2.29 5.55 6.11
C GLU A 40 3.69 4.98 5.84
N GLU A 41 4.23 4.17 6.75
CA GLU A 41 5.53 3.50 6.54
C GLU A 41 5.48 2.52 5.36
N LEU A 42 4.40 1.75 5.22
CA LEU A 42 4.20 0.84 4.08
C LEU A 42 4.04 1.60 2.75
N LEU A 43 3.28 2.69 2.75
CA LEU A 43 3.08 3.55 1.58
C LEU A 43 4.40 4.19 1.14
N ARG A 44 5.20 4.71 2.08
CA ARG A 44 6.53 5.27 1.80
C ARG A 44 7.47 4.25 1.18
N ARG A 45 7.48 3.01 1.68
CA ARG A 45 8.28 1.91 1.09
C ARG A 45 7.84 1.58 -0.32
N LEU A 46 6.53 1.62 -0.58
CA LEU A 46 5.98 1.39 -1.91
C LEU A 46 6.41 2.49 -2.89
N GLU A 47 6.29 3.77 -2.50
CA GLU A 47 6.75 4.92 -3.30
C GLU A 47 8.23 4.79 -3.65
N MET A 48 9.08 4.48 -2.66
CA MET A 48 10.51 4.26 -2.88
C MET A 48 10.75 3.07 -3.82
N SER A 49 10.04 1.95 -3.65
CA SER A 49 10.16 0.79 -4.53
C SER A 49 9.86 1.13 -5.99
N ALA A 50 8.87 2.01 -6.24
CA ALA A 50 8.51 2.43 -7.58
C ALA A 50 9.56 3.35 -8.21
N VAL A 51 10.22 4.20 -7.42
CA VAL A 51 11.32 5.06 -7.88
C VAL A 51 12.55 4.24 -8.26
N PHE A 52 12.87 3.17 -7.50
CA PHE A 52 14.06 2.34 -7.75
C PHE A 52 13.80 1.11 -8.64
N ALA A 53 12.55 0.81 -8.99
CA ALA A 53 12.19 -0.32 -9.84
C ALA A 53 12.73 -0.22 -11.28
N GLN A 54 13.21 0.96 -11.71
CA GLN A 54 13.79 1.15 -13.05
C GLN A 54 15.17 0.50 -13.21
N ASP A 55 15.89 0.20 -12.12
CA ASP A 55 17.28 -0.30 -12.16
C ASP A 55 17.44 -1.73 -11.61
N SER A 56 16.39 -2.38 -11.11
CA SER A 56 16.54 -3.68 -10.44
C SER A 56 15.31 -4.57 -10.57
N CYS A 57 15.40 -5.61 -11.41
CA CYS A 57 14.44 -6.73 -11.50
C CYS A 57 14.33 -7.58 -10.21
N SER A 58 14.88 -7.15 -9.07
CA SER A 58 14.91 -7.93 -7.83
C SER A 58 14.57 -7.13 -6.57
N PHE A 59 13.96 -5.94 -6.68
CA PHE A 59 13.30 -5.32 -5.53
C PHE A 59 11.83 -5.72 -5.55
N SER A 60 11.45 -6.65 -4.66
CA SER A 60 10.11 -7.22 -4.63
C SER A 60 9.11 -6.21 -4.04
N SER A 61 8.56 -5.33 -4.87
CA SER A 61 7.36 -4.54 -4.54
C SER A 61 6.20 -5.46 -4.08
N THR A 62 6.22 -6.75 -4.46
CA THR A 62 5.32 -7.80 -3.95
C THR A 62 5.37 -7.91 -2.43
N ALA A 63 6.54 -7.83 -1.79
CA ALA A 63 6.63 -7.90 -0.33
C ALA A 63 5.91 -6.74 0.37
N VAL A 64 5.93 -5.54 -0.23
CA VAL A 64 5.23 -4.37 0.32
C VAL A 64 3.71 -4.50 0.11
N THR A 65 3.28 -4.95 -1.07
CA THR A 65 1.85 -5.17 -1.36
C THR A 65 1.24 -6.27 -0.47
N ASP A 66 1.99 -7.32 -0.15
CA ASP A 66 1.58 -8.35 0.82
C ASP A 66 1.42 -7.80 2.24
N GLN A 67 2.28 -6.86 2.66
CA GLN A 67 2.14 -6.21 3.97
C GLN A 67 0.93 -5.28 4.01
N LEU A 68 0.65 -4.56 2.92
CA LEU A 68 -0.55 -3.72 2.78
C LEU A 68 -1.84 -4.57 2.83
N GLU A 69 -1.81 -5.76 2.23
CA GLU A 69 -2.92 -6.71 2.31
C GLU A 69 -3.18 -7.17 3.75
N ARG A 70 -2.12 -7.53 4.48
CA ARG A 70 -2.21 -7.90 5.90
C ARG A 70 -2.70 -6.75 6.77
N TRP A 71 -2.25 -5.53 6.49
CA TRP A 71 -2.73 -4.33 7.18
C TRP A 71 -4.22 -4.15 6.95
N LEU A 72 -4.71 -4.29 5.70
CA LEU A 72 -6.13 -4.21 5.37
C LEU A 72 -6.96 -5.28 6.07
N ALA A 73 -6.46 -6.51 6.12
CA ALA A 73 -7.14 -7.60 6.81
C ALA A 73 -7.29 -7.28 8.32
N LYS A 74 -6.24 -6.75 8.95
CA LYS A 74 -6.29 -6.33 10.36
C LYS A 74 -7.20 -5.13 10.58
N ALA A 75 -7.15 -4.14 9.71
CA ALA A 75 -8.00 -2.95 9.77
C ALA A 75 -9.49 -3.28 9.60
N ALA A 76 -9.83 -4.32 8.83
CA ALA A 76 -11.20 -4.78 8.68
C ALA A 76 -11.76 -5.51 9.92
N THR A 77 -10.87 -5.94 10.84
CA THR A 77 -11.22 -6.67 12.06
C THR A 77 -11.04 -5.83 13.34
N ALA A 78 -10.53 -4.62 13.22
CA ALA A 78 -10.27 -3.69 14.33
C ALA A 78 -11.49 -2.80 14.59
#